data_AF-A0A956RJN4-F1
#
_entry.id   AF-A0A956RJN4-F1
#
_cell.length_a   1.000
_cell.length_b   1.000
_cell.length_c   1.000
_cell.angle_alpha   90.00
_cell.angle_beta   90.00
_cell.angle_gamma   90.00
#
_symmetry.space_group_name_H-M   'P 1'
#
loop_
_entity.id
_entity.type
_entity.pdbx_description
1 polymer ?
#
loop_
_entity_poly.entity_id
_entity_poly.type
_entity_poly.pdbx_seq_one_letter_code
_entity_poly.pdbx_strand_id
1 'polypeptide(L)'
;MIATLALLLGYSFPYAEATRNANERPRLIQGMSLVEAGSWAIDGPAARGLKTGPDVARSPVDQRLYPNKPPGATLTTAPAYCLARAHARARGEALTLRRYTWWARLLGGLAPTLLLCGFLWRRLTAGATRRGARAYAPVALALVVYALGTPANAYAHLLYGHQLAACSLWV
;
A
#
# COMPACT_ATOMS: atom_id res chain seq x y z
N MET A 1 6.88 18.52 -9.89
CA MET A 1 7.60 17.25 -9.60
C MET A 1 6.73 16.27 -8.85
N ILE A 2 6.38 16.46 -7.56
CA ILE A 2 5.58 15.47 -6.82
C ILE A 2 4.22 15.18 -7.49
N ALA A 3 3.52 16.21 -7.98
CA ALA A 3 2.29 16.03 -8.77
C ALA A 3 2.51 15.18 -10.03
N THR A 4 3.64 15.38 -10.72
CA THR A 4 4.03 14.59 -11.89
C THR A 4 4.25 13.12 -11.52
N LEU A 5 4.97 12.84 -10.43
CA LEU A 5 5.15 11.47 -9.93
C LEU A 5 3.82 10.84 -9.51
N ALA A 6 2.95 11.62 -8.86
CA ALA A 6 1.62 11.15 -8.48
C ALA A 6 0.79 10.75 -9.69
N LEU A 7 0.84 11.53 -10.78
CA LEU A 7 0.18 11.19 -12.04
C LEU A 7 0.80 9.94 -12.68
N LEU A 8 2.13 9.87 -12.80
CA LEU A 8 2.81 8.75 -13.46
C LEU A 8 2.59 7.42 -12.72
N LEU A 9 2.72 7.42 -11.40
CA LEU A 9 2.49 6.25 -10.56
C LEU A 9 1.00 5.95 -10.36
N GLY A 10 0.14 6.97 -10.33
CA GLY A 10 -1.30 6.80 -10.11
C GLY A 10 -2.08 6.39 -11.36
N TYR A 11 -1.57 6.72 -12.55
CA TYR A 11 -2.20 6.37 -13.82
C TYR A 11 -2.25 4.86 -14.04
N SER A 12 -1.25 4.13 -13.56
CA SER A 12 -1.17 2.69 -13.71
C SER A 12 -1.71 1.98 -12.48
N PHE A 13 -2.69 1.11 -12.66
CA PHE A 13 -3.17 0.22 -11.59
C PHE A 13 -3.10 -1.24 -12.04
N PRO A 14 -1.92 -1.88 -11.93
CA PRO A 14 -1.76 -3.26 -12.39
C PRO A 14 -2.52 -4.22 -11.48
N TYR A 15 -3.72 -4.65 -11.87
CA TYR A 15 -4.55 -5.57 -11.10
C TYR A 15 -4.95 -6.79 -11.95
N ALA A 16 -4.26 -7.90 -11.70
CA ALA A 16 -4.57 -9.20 -12.29
C ALA A 16 -5.64 -9.91 -11.45
N GLU A 17 -6.91 -9.70 -11.80
CA GLU A 17 -8.06 -10.22 -11.04
C GLU A 17 -8.14 -11.75 -11.01
N ALA A 18 -7.72 -12.40 -12.10
CA ALA A 18 -7.79 -13.85 -12.26
C ALA A 18 -6.79 -14.58 -11.34
N THR A 19 -5.54 -14.12 -11.32
CA THR A 19 -4.49 -14.74 -10.52
C THR A 19 -4.54 -14.29 -9.06
N ARG A 20 -4.84 -13.00 -8.84
CA ARG A 20 -4.82 -12.32 -7.54
C ARG A 20 -3.43 -12.40 -6.89
N ASN A 21 -3.11 -11.43 -6.05
CA ASN A 21 -1.82 -11.46 -5.36
C ASN A 21 -1.93 -12.30 -4.08
N ALA A 22 -1.13 -13.36 -4.00
CA ALA A 22 -1.10 -14.26 -2.85
C ALA A 22 -0.72 -13.56 -1.55
N ASN A 23 0.16 -12.55 -1.60
CA ASN A 23 0.62 -11.80 -0.43
C ASN A 23 -0.39 -10.72 0.00
N GLU A 24 -1.03 -10.04 -0.95
CA GLU A 24 -1.93 -8.92 -0.62
C GLU A 24 -3.27 -9.42 -0.07
N ARG A 25 -3.77 -10.54 -0.60
CA ARG A 25 -5.12 -11.02 -0.29
C ARG A 25 -5.33 -11.35 1.19
N PRO A 26 -4.46 -12.13 1.87
CA PRO A 26 -4.57 -12.34 3.32
C PRO A 26 -4.51 -11.04 4.12
N ARG A 27 -3.67 -10.07 3.73
CA ARG A 27 -3.57 -8.76 4.39
C ARG A 27 -4.86 -7.96 4.25
N LEU A 28 -5.43 -7.92 3.06
CA LEU A 28 -6.72 -7.27 2.80
C LEU A 28 -7.82 -7.89 3.68
N ILE A 29 -7.91 -9.22 3.69
CA ILE A 29 -8.88 -9.95 4.51
C ILE A 29 -8.67 -9.67 6.01
N GLN A 30 -7.41 -9.60 6.46
CA GLN A 30 -7.10 -9.24 7.84
C GLN A 30 -7.55 -7.81 8.19
N GLY A 31 -7.39 -6.85 7.27
CA GLY A 31 -7.97 -5.52 7.42
C GLY A 31 -9.50 -5.53 7.54
N MET A 32 -10.20 -6.39 6.78
CA MET A 32 -11.64 -6.57 6.91
C MET A 32 -12.01 -7.13 8.30
N SER A 33 -11.32 -8.20 8.74
CA SER A 33 -11.55 -8.81 10.06
C SER A 33 -11.37 -7.82 11.20
N LEU A 34 -10.36 -6.95 11.11
CA LEU A 34 -10.13 -5.92 12.12
C LEU A 34 -11.28 -4.93 12.21
N VAL A 35 -11.76 -4.45 11.06
CA VAL A 35 -12.82 -3.44 11.02
C VAL A 35 -14.19 -4.02 11.34
N GLU A 36 -14.48 -5.25 10.92
CA GLU A 36 -15.80 -5.86 11.09
C GLU A 36 -15.99 -6.63 12.39
N ALA A 37 -14.92 -7.27 12.87
CA ALA A 37 -14.98 -8.20 13.99
C ALA A 37 -13.98 -7.87 15.11
N GLY A 38 -13.23 -6.76 14.99
CA GLY A 38 -12.20 -6.41 15.97
C GLY A 38 -11.11 -7.46 16.11
N SER A 39 -10.87 -8.27 15.08
CA SER A 39 -10.03 -9.46 15.17
C SER A 39 -8.91 -9.50 14.14
N TRP A 40 -7.73 -9.94 14.59
CA TRP A 40 -6.57 -10.17 13.73
C TRP A 40 -6.66 -11.46 12.92
N ALA A 41 -7.53 -12.40 13.32
CA ALA A 41 -7.67 -13.65 12.60
C ALA A 41 -8.59 -13.51 11.39
N ILE A 42 -8.35 -14.33 10.37
CA ILE A 42 -9.06 -14.29 9.09
C ILE A 42 -10.04 -15.47 8.91
N ASP A 43 -10.29 -16.25 9.97
CA ASP A 43 -11.22 -17.38 9.94
C ASP A 43 -12.64 -16.95 9.55
N GLY A 44 -13.12 -15.81 10.07
CA GLY A 44 -14.47 -15.32 9.82
C GLY A 44 -14.73 -15.05 8.33
N PRO A 45 -13.96 -14.17 7.68
CA PRO A 45 -14.07 -13.97 6.23
C PRO A 45 -13.87 -15.25 5.41
N ALA A 46 -12.94 -16.13 5.81
CA ALA A 46 -12.69 -17.41 5.14
C ALA A 46 -13.93 -18.32 5.19
N ALA A 47 -14.58 -18.42 6.34
CA ALA A 47 -15.81 -19.19 6.54
C ALA A 47 -16.98 -18.64 5.69
N ARG A 48 -16.96 -17.36 5.32
CA ARG A 48 -17.92 -16.72 4.39
C ARG A 48 -17.59 -16.96 2.90
N GLY A 49 -16.66 -17.88 2.61
CA GLY A 49 -16.31 -18.26 1.24
C GLY A 49 -15.24 -17.38 0.57
N LEU A 50 -14.64 -16.43 1.29
CA LEU A 50 -13.51 -15.66 0.76
C LEU A 50 -12.25 -16.53 0.76
N LYS A 51 -11.78 -16.89 -0.43
CA LYS A 51 -10.52 -17.62 -0.60
C LYS A 51 -9.37 -16.77 -0.04
N THR A 52 -8.73 -17.23 1.04
CA THR A 52 -7.65 -16.50 1.74
C THR A 52 -6.34 -16.53 0.95
N GLY A 53 -5.97 -17.69 0.41
CA GLY A 53 -4.74 -17.88 -0.37
C GLY A 53 -3.66 -18.62 0.41
N PRO A 54 -2.53 -18.89 -0.25
CA PRO A 54 -1.50 -19.74 0.32
C PRO A 54 -0.67 -19.04 1.39
N ASP A 55 -0.59 -17.71 1.40
CA ASP A 55 0.23 -16.93 2.35
C ASP A 55 -0.46 -16.72 3.71
N VAL A 56 -0.87 -17.83 4.32
CA VAL A 56 -1.52 -17.89 5.63
C VAL A 56 -0.85 -18.96 6.49
N ALA A 57 -0.99 -18.83 7.81
CA ALA A 57 -0.53 -19.80 8.78
C ALA A 57 -1.62 -20.01 9.84
N ARG A 58 -1.74 -21.25 10.32
CA ARG A 58 -2.53 -21.56 11.50
C ARG A 58 -1.65 -21.42 12.73
N SER A 59 -2.08 -20.60 13.68
CA SER A 59 -1.34 -20.40 14.92
C SER A 59 -1.44 -21.67 15.79
N PRO A 60 -0.32 -22.16 16.37
CA PRO A 60 -0.36 -23.34 17.23
C PRO A 60 -1.02 -23.05 18.59
N VAL A 61 -1.14 -21.77 18.98
CA VAL A 61 -1.63 -21.34 20.30
C VAL A 61 -3.15 -21.36 20.37
N ASP A 62 -3.82 -20.83 19.34
CA ASP A 62 -5.27 -20.64 19.31
C ASP A 62 -5.96 -21.35 18.13
N GLN A 63 -5.18 -22.04 17.29
CA GLN A 63 -5.64 -22.73 16.08
C GLN A 63 -6.35 -21.83 15.06
N ARG A 64 -6.20 -20.50 15.18
CA ARG A 64 -6.83 -19.53 14.27
C ARG A 64 -5.95 -19.25 13.05
N LEU A 65 -6.56 -18.81 11.96
CA LEU A 65 -5.88 -18.52 10.70
C LEU A 65 -5.43 -17.06 10.65
N TYR A 66 -4.18 -16.83 10.28
CA TYR A 66 -3.57 -15.50 10.15
C TYR A 66 -2.76 -15.40 8.84
N PRO A 67 -2.56 -14.21 8.28
CA PRO A 67 -1.51 -13.99 7.28
C PRO A 67 -0.13 -14.40 7.83
N ASN A 68 0.69 -15.04 7.00
CA ASN A 68 2.04 -15.46 7.39
C ASN A 68 3.09 -14.32 7.31
N LYS A 69 2.65 -13.08 7.06
CA LYS A 69 3.50 -11.89 6.95
C LYS A 69 3.28 -10.95 8.13
N PRO A 70 4.29 -10.16 8.53
CA PRO A 70 4.12 -9.18 9.60
C PRO A 70 2.95 -8.20 9.36
N PRO A 71 2.27 -7.75 10.42
CA PRO A 71 1.02 -6.97 10.31
C PRO A 71 1.20 -5.52 9.87
N GLY A 72 2.44 -5.03 9.69
CA GLY A 72 2.70 -3.63 9.36
C GLY A 72 1.94 -3.13 8.12
N ALA A 73 1.92 -3.93 7.04
CA ALA A 73 1.13 -3.60 5.86
C ALA A 73 -0.39 -3.71 6.12
N THR A 74 -0.83 -4.68 6.93
CA THR A 74 -2.24 -4.84 7.33
C THR A 74 -2.78 -3.60 8.02
N LEU A 75 -2.00 -2.91 8.85
CA LEU A 75 -2.43 -1.68 9.52
C LEU A 75 -2.88 -0.59 8.53
N THR A 76 -2.34 -0.56 7.32
CA THR A 76 -2.79 0.36 6.26
C THR A 76 -4.05 -0.12 5.54
N THR A 77 -4.35 -1.43 5.58
CA THR A 77 -5.52 -2.01 4.93
C THR A 77 -6.82 -1.74 5.68
N ALA A 78 -6.80 -1.69 7.02
CA ALA A 78 -7.99 -1.37 7.81
C ALA A 78 -8.59 0.03 7.48
N PRO A 79 -7.83 1.15 7.50
CA PRO A 79 -8.35 2.44 7.08
C PRO A 79 -8.70 2.46 5.58
N ALA A 80 -7.94 1.74 4.73
CA ALA A 80 -8.30 1.58 3.33
C ALA A 80 -9.66 0.89 3.14
N TYR A 81 -10.00 -0.09 3.97
CA TYR A 81 -11.29 -0.78 3.94
C TYR A 81 -12.42 0.18 4.30
N CYS A 82 -12.24 0.97 5.36
CA CYS A 82 -13.19 2.00 5.76
C CYS A 82 -13.46 3.01 4.64
N LEU A 83 -12.41 3.54 4.00
CA LEU A 83 -12.53 4.49 2.89
C LEU A 83 -13.18 3.85 1.67
N ALA A 84 -12.77 2.63 1.30
CA ALA A 84 -13.33 1.91 0.17
C ALA A 84 -14.83 1.64 0.37
N ARG A 85 -15.22 1.26 1.59
CA ARG A 85 -16.62 1.00 1.97
C ARG A 85 -17.43 2.29 1.96
N ALA A 86 -16.91 3.38 2.52
CA ALA A 86 -17.57 4.69 2.48
C ALA A 86 -17.76 5.19 1.04
N HIS A 87 -16.72 5.09 0.21
CA HIS A 87 -16.77 5.45 -1.20
C HIS A 87 -17.80 4.62 -1.99
N ALA A 88 -17.88 3.31 -1.74
CA ALA A 88 -18.87 2.46 -2.39
C ALA A 88 -20.30 2.82 -1.96
N ARG A 89 -20.53 3.02 -0.66
CA ARG A 89 -21.83 3.44 -0.12
C ARG A 89 -22.31 4.78 -0.68
N ALA A 90 -21.43 5.77 -0.77
CA ALA A 90 -21.75 7.08 -1.34
C ALA A 90 -22.21 7.01 -2.81
N ARG A 91 -21.89 5.92 -3.51
CA ARG A 91 -22.30 5.67 -4.90
C ARG A 91 -23.46 4.67 -5.03
N GLY A 92 -24.00 4.16 -3.92
CA GLY A 92 -25.02 3.11 -3.93
C GLY A 92 -24.52 1.76 -4.46
N GLU A 93 -23.21 1.51 -4.40
CA GLU A 93 -22.58 0.32 -4.96
C GLU A 93 -22.12 -0.65 -3.86
N ALA A 94 -22.07 -1.94 -4.18
CA ALA A 94 -21.42 -2.94 -3.31
C ALA A 94 -19.89 -2.77 -3.32
N LEU A 95 -19.25 -3.02 -2.17
CA LEU A 95 -17.79 -3.00 -2.09
C LEU A 95 -17.21 -4.24 -2.78
N THR A 96 -16.42 -4.02 -3.83
CA THR A 96 -15.68 -5.08 -4.51
C THR A 96 -14.26 -5.22 -3.95
N LEU A 97 -13.71 -6.44 -4.02
CA LEU A 97 -12.31 -6.69 -3.64
C LEU A 97 -11.34 -5.84 -4.48
N ARG A 98 -11.65 -5.62 -5.76
CA ARG A 98 -10.88 -4.75 -6.66
C ARG A 98 -10.79 -3.32 -6.11
N ARG A 99 -11.94 -2.72 -5.75
CA ARG A 99 -11.98 -1.35 -5.19
C ARG A 99 -11.22 -1.27 -3.87
N TYR A 100 -11.38 -2.26 -3.01
CA TYR A 100 -10.64 -2.29 -1.75
C TYR A 100 -9.12 -2.44 -1.98
N THR A 101 -8.71 -3.31 -2.90
CA THR A 101 -7.29 -3.47 -3.27
C THR A 101 -6.70 -2.16 -3.77
N TRP A 102 -7.46 -1.38 -4.54
CA TRP A 102 -7.04 -0.07 -5.00
C TRP A 102 -6.75 0.90 -3.85
N TRP A 103 -7.70 1.05 -2.92
CA TRP A 103 -7.52 1.89 -1.73
C TRP A 103 -6.35 1.41 -0.86
N ALA A 104 -6.18 0.10 -0.70
CA ALA A 104 -5.10 -0.46 0.09
C ALA A 104 -3.72 -0.18 -0.52
N ARG A 105 -3.57 -0.30 -1.85
CA ARG A 105 -2.32 0.04 -2.54
C ARG A 105 -2.08 1.54 -2.57
N LEU A 106 -3.12 2.35 -2.69
CA LEU A 106 -3.03 3.81 -2.58
C LEU A 106 -2.43 4.21 -1.22
N LEU A 107 -2.97 3.68 -0.12
CA LEU A 107 -2.51 4.03 1.22
C LEU A 107 -1.23 3.31 1.66
N GLY A 108 -1.04 2.06 1.25
CA GLY A 108 0.06 1.21 1.71
C GLY A 108 1.28 1.20 0.80
N GLY A 109 1.19 1.75 -0.42
CA GLY A 109 2.27 1.78 -1.41
C GLY A 109 2.49 3.17 -2.00
N LEU A 110 1.51 3.68 -2.74
CA LEU A 110 1.63 4.93 -3.50
C LEU A 110 1.82 6.15 -2.60
N ALA A 111 0.93 6.39 -1.64
CA ALA A 111 1.00 7.55 -0.76
C ALA A 111 2.32 7.58 0.06
N PRO A 112 2.77 6.49 0.70
CA PRO A 112 4.09 6.44 1.34
C PRO A 112 5.25 6.79 0.40
N THR A 113 5.21 6.30 -0.84
CA THR A 113 6.23 6.63 -1.86
C THR A 113 6.26 8.12 -2.16
N LEU A 114 5.09 8.73 -2.38
CA LEU A 114 4.97 10.15 -2.67
C LEU A 114 5.37 11.03 -1.47
N LEU A 115 5.03 10.61 -0.25
CA LEU A 115 5.43 11.30 0.98
C LEU A 115 6.95 11.30 1.14
N LEU A 116 7.61 10.15 0.93
CA LEU A 116 9.07 10.06 0.95
C LEU A 116 9.70 10.92 -0.15
N CYS A 117 9.18 10.87 -1.38
CA CYS A 117 9.67 11.73 -2.46
C CYS A 117 9.51 13.22 -2.14
N GLY A 118 8.38 13.62 -1.54
CA GLY A 118 8.14 15.00 -1.11
C GLY A 118 9.07 15.44 0.01
N PHE A 119 9.32 14.56 0.99
CA PHE A 119 10.28 14.79 2.06
C PHE A 119 11.70 14.97 1.52
N LEU A 120 12.15 14.06 0.66
CA LEU A 120 13.46 14.10 0.02
C LEU A 120 13.61 15.33 -0.88
N TRP A 121 12.57 15.66 -1.65
CA TRP A 121 12.54 16.90 -2.42
C TRP A 121 12.81 18.11 -1.53
N ARG A 122 12.03 18.28 -0.44
CA ARG A 122 12.19 19.41 0.47
C ARG A 122 13.58 19.44 1.11
N ARG A 123 14.09 18.31 1.58
CA ARG A 123 15.41 18.21 2.23
C ARG A 123 16.56 18.52 1.26
N LEU A 124 16.56 17.90 0.09
CA LEU A 124 17.63 18.05 -0.89
C LEU A 124 17.60 19.43 -1.56
N THR A 125 16.41 19.98 -1.80
CA THR A 125 16.27 21.34 -2.34
C THR A 125 16.68 22.43 -1.35
N ALA A 126 16.41 22.25 -0.04
CA ALA A 126 16.88 23.17 1.00
C ALA A 126 18.41 23.23 1.12
N GLY A 127 19.12 22.13 0.79
CA GLY A 127 20.57 22.13 0.67
C GLY A 127 21.07 22.75 -0.65
N ALA A 128 20.27 22.64 -1.70
CA ALA A 128 20.57 23.15 -3.04
C ALA A 128 20.36 24.66 -3.19
N THR A 129 19.46 25.30 -2.43
CA THR A 129 19.33 26.77 -2.39
C THR A 129 20.64 27.45 -2.01
N ARG A 130 21.49 26.80 -1.21
CA ARG A 130 22.84 27.29 -0.85
C ARG A 130 23.85 27.19 -1.99
N ARG A 131 23.55 26.40 -3.04
CA ARG A 131 24.45 26.11 -4.19
C ARG A 131 23.93 26.67 -5.52
N GLY A 132 22.82 27.42 -5.50
CA GLY A 132 22.21 28.07 -6.67
C GLY A 132 21.19 27.23 -7.44
N ALA A 133 20.46 27.87 -8.36
CA ALA A 133 19.31 27.31 -9.08
C ALA A 133 19.61 26.09 -9.97
N ARG A 134 20.88 25.80 -10.28
CA ARG A 134 21.26 24.61 -11.08
C ARG A 134 21.14 23.29 -10.31
N ALA A 135 21.02 23.35 -8.98
CA ALA A 135 20.96 22.16 -8.14
C ALA A 135 19.56 21.50 -8.06
N TYR A 136 18.51 22.10 -8.62
CA TYR A 136 17.15 21.49 -8.65
C TYR A 136 17.00 20.36 -9.67
N ALA A 137 17.64 20.46 -10.83
CA ALA A 137 17.52 19.45 -11.89
C ALA A 137 18.11 18.09 -11.49
N PRO A 138 19.31 18.00 -10.86
CA PRO A 138 19.83 16.74 -10.34
C PRO A 138 18.94 16.11 -9.27
N VAL A 139 18.34 16.91 -8.38
CA VAL A 139 17.40 16.42 -7.35
C VAL A 139 16.14 15.86 -7.99
N ALA A 140 15.57 16.55 -8.99
CA ALA A 140 14.41 16.07 -9.73
C ALA A 140 14.72 14.74 -10.43
N LEU A 141 15.87 14.64 -11.12
CA LEU A 141 16.29 13.42 -11.81
C LEU A 141 16.49 12.27 -10.83
N ALA A 142 17.15 12.50 -9.69
CA ALA A 142 17.37 11.47 -8.68
C ALA A 142 16.05 10.90 -8.14
N LEU A 143 15.05 11.75 -7.88
CA LEU A 143 13.73 11.31 -7.42
C LEU A 143 12.96 10.54 -8.49
N VAL A 144 13.07 10.95 -9.76
CA VAL A 144 12.47 10.22 -10.88
C VAL A 144 13.11 8.84 -11.03
N VAL A 145 14.44 8.76 -11.00
CA VAL A 145 15.17 7.49 -11.06
C VAL A 145 14.80 6.59 -9.88
N TYR A 146 14.75 7.13 -8.67
CA TYR A 146 14.28 6.38 -7.50
C TYR A 146 12.85 5.84 -7.71
N ALA A 147 11.90 6.72 -8.01
CA ALA A 147 10.48 6.37 -8.05
C ALA A 147 10.11 5.43 -9.22
N LEU A 148 10.77 5.56 -10.37
CA LEU A 148 10.41 4.85 -11.60
C LEU A 148 11.44 3.79 -12.02
N GLY A 149 12.72 4.02 -11.71
CA GLY A 149 13.84 3.18 -12.13
C GLY A 149 14.33 2.17 -11.09
N THR A 150 13.69 2.07 -9.93
CA THR A 150 14.05 1.12 -8.86
C THR A 150 12.85 0.28 -8.43
N PRO A 151 13.03 -0.74 -7.56
CA PRO A 151 11.92 -1.50 -6.98
C PRO A 151 10.87 -0.65 -6.25
N ALA A 152 11.15 0.61 -5.91
CA ALA A 152 10.15 1.54 -5.37
C ALA A 152 8.93 1.68 -6.30
N ASN A 153 9.13 1.59 -7.63
CA ASN A 153 8.02 1.58 -8.58
C ASN A 153 7.09 0.38 -8.35
N ALA A 154 7.65 -0.83 -8.25
CA ALA A 154 6.86 -2.03 -8.00
C ALA A 154 6.14 -1.97 -6.64
N TYR A 155 6.83 -1.49 -5.60
CA TYR A 155 6.25 -1.38 -4.26
C TYR A 155 5.26 -0.21 -4.09
N ALA A 156 5.29 0.80 -4.96
CA ALA A 156 4.24 1.82 -5.02
C ALA A 156 2.91 1.24 -5.52
N HIS A 157 2.96 0.19 -6.35
CA HIS A 157 1.79 -0.44 -6.95
C HIS A 157 1.30 -1.70 -6.21
N LEU A 158 2.04 -2.19 -5.22
CA LEU A 158 1.76 -3.45 -4.52
C LEU A 158 1.80 -3.26 -3.00
N LEU A 159 0.86 -3.91 -2.30
CA LEU A 159 0.80 -3.94 -0.84
C LEU A 159 1.75 -5.01 -0.25
N TYR A 160 3.06 -4.81 -0.42
CA TYR A 160 4.10 -5.74 0.04
C TYR A 160 4.75 -5.36 1.37
N GLY A 161 4.58 -4.13 1.84
CA GLY A 161 5.16 -3.63 3.10
C GLY A 161 6.60 -3.13 2.97
N HIS A 162 7.35 -3.50 1.92
CA HIS A 162 8.73 -3.03 1.69
C HIS A 162 8.83 -1.52 1.57
N GLN A 163 7.89 -0.88 0.87
CA GLN A 163 7.88 0.58 0.76
C GLN A 163 7.60 1.26 2.10
N LEU A 164 6.66 0.72 2.89
CA LEU A 164 6.37 1.22 4.23
C LEU A 164 7.62 1.13 5.12
N ALA A 165 8.29 -0.03 5.09
CA ALA A 165 9.54 -0.23 5.83
C ALA A 165 10.64 0.73 5.38
N ALA A 166 10.83 0.91 4.07
CA ALA A 166 11.81 1.85 3.52
C ALA A 166 11.55 3.30 3.97
N CYS A 167 10.29 3.72 4.02
CA CYS A 167 9.92 5.04 4.56
C CYS A 167 10.20 5.15 6.07
N SER A 168 10.08 4.06 6.83
CA SER A 168 10.36 4.01 8.27
C SER A 168 11.83 3.86 8.65
N LEU A 169 12.75 3.65 7.69
CA LEU A 169 14.20 3.60 7.97
C LEU A 169 14.86 4.99 7.93
N TRP A 170 14.12 6.02 7.54
CA TRP A 170 14.60 7.40 7.41
C TRP A 170 14.38 8.22 8.68
N VAL A 171 14.39 7.58 9.86
CA VAL A 171 14.27 8.24 11.17
C VAL A 171 15.62 8.78 11.61
#